data_AF-I3UI04-F1
#
_entry.id   AF-I3UI04-F1
#
_cell.length_a   1.000
_cell.length_b   1.000
_cell.length_c   1.000
_cell.angle_alpha   90.00
_cell.angle_beta   90.00
_cell.angle_gamma   90.00
#
_symmetry.space_group_name_H-M   'P 1'
#
loop_
_entity.id
_entity.type
_entity.pdbx_description
1 polymer ?
#
loop_
_entity_poly.entity_id
_entity_poly.type
_entity_poly.pdbx_seq_one_letter_code
_entity_poly.pdbx_strand_id
1 'polypeptide(L)'
;MQTRTDELVNEVFTQTKQKLSPDDPLLSLILLQEKSLQRAFEQQNISRADQDQAFLAQLDERLVKINAMAADLAQYRERVIAELLAKNQQVAVQIEGRVVRRALGGVQRLRVLAGVALAVAVFSLAGVGMMYFQMRG
;
A
#
# COMPACT_ATOMS: atom_id res chain seq x y z
N MET A 1 -9.71 0.50 -68.58
CA MET A 1 -9.74 -0.04 -67.21
C MET A 1 -8.94 -1.33 -67.24
N GLN A 2 -7.76 -1.37 -66.62
CA GLN A 2 -6.97 -2.61 -66.54
C GLN A 2 -7.64 -3.54 -65.53
N THR A 3 -7.78 -4.80 -65.88
CA THR A 3 -8.34 -5.80 -64.97
C THR A 3 -7.24 -6.32 -64.03
N ARG A 4 -7.57 -6.79 -62.82
CA ARG A 4 -6.60 -7.38 -61.86
C ARG A 4 -5.74 -8.47 -62.49
N THR A 5 -6.33 -9.17 -63.46
CA THR A 5 -5.70 -10.17 -64.32
C THR A 5 -4.57 -9.58 -65.16
N ASP A 6 -4.75 -8.40 -65.75
CA ASP A 6 -3.73 -7.69 -66.56
C ASP A 6 -2.56 -7.21 -65.69
N GLU A 7 -2.84 -6.74 -64.46
CA GLU A 7 -1.83 -6.33 -63.49
C GLU A 7 -0.94 -7.52 -63.09
N LEU A 8 -1.55 -8.66 -62.77
CA LEU A 8 -0.83 -9.88 -62.39
C LEU A 8 0.00 -10.46 -63.54
N VAL A 9 -0.54 -10.46 -64.77
CA VAL A 9 0.24 -10.89 -65.96
C VAL A 9 1.48 -10.01 -66.11
N ASN A 10 1.36 -8.71 -65.90
CA ASN A 10 2.47 -7.77 -66.02
C ASN A 10 3.47 -7.90 -64.85
N GLU A 11 3.00 -8.11 -63.61
CA GLU A 11 3.85 -8.34 -62.43
C GLU A 11 4.65 -9.64 -62.56
N VAL A 12 4.00 -10.75 -62.94
CA VAL A 12 4.69 -12.02 -63.15
C VAL A 12 5.68 -11.90 -64.31
N PHE A 13 5.31 -11.28 -65.43
CA PHE A 13 6.26 -11.03 -66.52
C PHE A 13 7.43 -10.16 -66.08
N THR A 14 7.22 -9.17 -65.22
CA THR A 14 8.28 -8.29 -64.72
C THR A 14 9.27 -9.07 -63.85
N GLN A 15 8.78 -9.95 -62.98
CA GLN A 15 9.57 -10.71 -62.01
C GLN A 15 10.21 -11.98 -62.59
N THR A 16 9.51 -12.73 -63.43
CA THR A 16 9.97 -14.03 -63.96
C THR A 16 10.37 -13.99 -65.43
N LYS A 17 10.12 -12.87 -66.12
CA LYS A 17 10.30 -12.69 -67.58
C LYS A 17 9.48 -13.66 -68.43
N GLN A 18 8.51 -14.34 -67.82
CA GLN A 18 7.67 -15.33 -68.46
C GLN A 18 6.32 -14.69 -68.83
N LYS A 19 5.95 -14.76 -70.11
CA LYS A 19 4.65 -14.24 -70.58
C LYS A 19 3.56 -15.24 -70.25
N LEU A 20 2.71 -14.93 -69.29
CA LEU A 20 1.45 -15.64 -69.08
C LEU A 20 0.36 -15.07 -69.97
N SER A 21 -0.50 -15.96 -70.48
CA SER A 21 -1.72 -15.58 -71.19
C SER A 21 -2.85 -15.36 -70.19
N PRO A 22 -3.81 -14.45 -70.44
CA PRO A 22 -4.99 -14.25 -69.59
C PRO A 22 -5.85 -15.51 -69.40
N ASP A 23 -5.80 -16.44 -70.36
CA ASP A 23 -6.52 -17.72 -70.33
C ASP A 23 -5.72 -18.86 -69.68
N ASP A 24 -4.53 -18.55 -69.13
CA ASP A 24 -3.67 -19.57 -68.52
C ASP A 24 -4.26 -20.03 -67.17
N PRO A 25 -4.50 -21.33 -66.96
CA PRO A 25 -4.96 -21.85 -65.68
C PRO A 25 -4.03 -21.49 -64.51
N LEU A 26 -2.74 -21.26 -64.74
CA LEU A 26 -1.81 -20.80 -63.71
C LEU A 26 -2.22 -19.44 -63.13
N LEU A 27 -2.75 -18.54 -63.95
CA LEU A 27 -3.18 -17.21 -63.52
C LEU A 27 -4.39 -17.30 -62.57
N SER A 28 -5.32 -18.22 -62.87
CA SER A 28 -6.45 -18.51 -61.98
C SER A 28 -6.01 -19.06 -60.63
N LEU A 29 -4.94 -19.86 -60.61
CA LEU A 29 -4.38 -20.46 -59.41
C LEU A 29 -3.65 -19.43 -58.54
N ILE A 30 -2.92 -18.51 -59.18
CA ILE A 30 -2.27 -17.36 -58.51
C ILE A 30 -3.33 -16.45 -57.87
N LEU A 31 -4.40 -16.12 -58.60
CA LEU A 31 -5.51 -15.32 -58.09
C LEU A 31 -6.22 -15.98 -56.89
N LEU A 32 -6.40 -17.31 -56.94
CA LEU A 32 -6.98 -18.08 -55.84
C LEU A 32 -6.07 -18.05 -54.60
N GLN A 33 -4.75 -18.19 -54.81
CA GLN A 33 -3.77 -18.13 -53.75
C GLN A 33 -3.66 -16.73 -53.14
N GLU A 34 -3.74 -15.67 -53.94
CA GLU A 34 -3.75 -14.30 -53.44
C GLU A 34 -4.96 -14.05 -52.53
N LYS A 35 -6.16 -14.48 -52.96
CA LYS A 35 -7.37 -14.37 -52.14
C LYS A 35 -7.32 -15.21 -50.87
N SER A 36 -6.72 -16.39 -50.91
CA SER A 36 -6.59 -17.24 -49.72
C SER A 36 -5.64 -16.63 -48.70
N LEU A 37 -4.53 -16.04 -49.16
CA LEU A 37 -3.59 -15.31 -48.30
C LEU A 37 -4.20 -14.05 -47.71
N GLN A 38 -4.92 -13.24 -48.50
CA GLN A 38 -5.63 -12.06 -48.00
C GLN A 38 -6.60 -12.41 -46.87
N ARG A 39 -7.43 -13.45 -47.07
CA ARG A 39 -8.35 -13.93 -46.02
C ARG A 39 -7.62 -14.42 -44.77
N ALA A 40 -6.50 -15.13 -44.94
CA ALA A 40 -5.70 -15.60 -43.81
C ALA A 40 -5.12 -14.42 -43.00
N PHE A 41 -4.63 -13.38 -43.66
CA PHE A 41 -4.14 -12.16 -43.01
C PHE A 41 -5.26 -11.36 -42.34
N GLU A 42 -6.42 -11.23 -42.96
CA GLU A 42 -7.60 -10.58 -42.37
C GLU A 42 -8.06 -11.31 -41.10
N GLN A 43 -8.19 -12.65 -41.15
CA GLN A 43 -8.56 -13.47 -40.00
C GLN A 43 -7.54 -13.34 -38.86
N GLN A 44 -6.24 -13.30 -39.19
CA GLN A 44 -5.16 -13.13 -38.21
C GLN A 44 -5.17 -11.73 -37.58
N ASN A 45 -5.42 -10.68 -38.36
CA ASN A 45 -5.53 -9.32 -37.84
C ASN A 45 -6.74 -9.14 -36.92
N ILE A 46 -7.89 -9.72 -37.26
CA ILE A 46 -9.08 -9.73 -36.39
C ILE A 46 -8.75 -10.43 -35.07
N SER A 47 -8.10 -11.61 -35.15
CA SER A 47 -7.72 -12.38 -33.96
C SER A 47 -6.74 -11.63 -33.05
N ARG A 48 -5.82 -10.84 -33.63
CA ARG A 48 -4.90 -9.99 -32.88
C ARG A 48 -5.60 -8.80 -32.25
N ALA A 49 -6.48 -8.12 -32.98
CA ALA A 49 -7.24 -6.98 -32.45
C ALA A 49 -8.13 -7.38 -31.26
N ASP A 50 -8.80 -8.54 -31.34
CA ASP A 50 -9.62 -9.05 -30.24
C ASP A 50 -8.77 -9.40 -29.00
N GLN A 51 -7.59 -9.99 -29.20
CA GLN A 51 -6.66 -10.31 -28.12
C GLN A 51 -6.08 -9.06 -27.45
N ASP A 52 -5.70 -8.07 -28.25
CA ASP A 52 -5.17 -6.80 -27.75
C ASP A 52 -6.25 -6.05 -26.95
N GLN A 53 -7.49 -6.04 -27.43
CA GLN A 53 -8.60 -5.41 -26.72
C GLN A 53 -8.95 -6.12 -25.41
N ALA A 54 -8.94 -7.46 -25.40
CA ALA A 54 -9.15 -8.24 -24.18
C ALA A 54 -8.02 -8.01 -23.16
N PHE A 55 -6.78 -7.90 -23.62
CA PHE A 55 -5.64 -7.60 -22.77
C PHE A 55 -5.72 -6.19 -22.15
N LEU A 56 -6.09 -5.18 -22.95
CA LEU A 56 -6.29 -3.82 -22.46
C LEU A 56 -7.42 -3.73 -21.42
N ALA A 57 -8.53 -4.44 -21.64
CA ALA A 57 -9.63 -4.50 -20.67
C ALA A 57 -9.19 -5.11 -19.33
N GLN A 58 -8.37 -6.17 -19.37
CA GLN A 58 -7.81 -6.77 -18.15
C GLN A 58 -6.83 -5.85 -17.43
N LEU A 59 -6.02 -5.08 -18.16
CA LEU A 59 -5.12 -4.08 -17.56
C LEU A 59 -5.91 -2.98 -16.86
N ASP A 60 -6.98 -2.48 -17.48
CA ASP A 60 -7.81 -1.43 -16.91
C ASP A 60 -8.49 -1.89 -15.61
N GLU A 61 -9.04 -3.11 -15.60
CA GLU A 61 -9.61 -3.71 -14.38
C GLU A 61 -8.57 -3.85 -13.26
N ARG A 62 -7.34 -4.27 -13.60
CA ARG A 62 -6.24 -4.37 -12.64
C ARG A 62 -5.82 -3.01 -12.09
N LEU A 63 -5.77 -1.99 -12.94
CA LEU A 63 -5.44 -0.62 -12.51
C LEU A 63 -6.49 -0.07 -11.55
N VAL A 64 -7.78 -0.30 -11.81
CA VAL A 64 -8.87 0.08 -10.90
C VAL A 64 -8.70 -0.62 -9.54
N LYS A 65 -8.42 -1.93 -9.52
CA LYS A 65 -8.18 -2.68 -8.28
C LYS A 65 -6.96 -2.16 -7.50
N ILE A 66 -5.86 -1.86 -8.18
CA ILE A 66 -4.65 -1.32 -7.54
C ILE A 66 -4.94 0.04 -6.91
N ASN A 67 -5.66 0.93 -7.60
CA ASN A 67 -6.03 2.23 -7.06
C ASN A 67 -6.95 2.11 -5.85
N ALA A 68 -7.90 1.17 -5.86
CA ALA A 68 -8.73 0.88 -4.70
C ALA A 68 -7.89 0.37 -3.51
N MET A 69 -6.99 -0.57 -3.74
CA MET A 69 -6.08 -1.07 -2.69
C MET A 69 -5.15 0.03 -2.14
N ALA A 70 -4.69 0.95 -3.00
CA ALA A 70 -3.88 2.10 -2.57
C ALA A 70 -4.68 3.06 -1.69
N ALA A 71 -5.95 3.31 -2.01
CA ALA A 71 -6.85 4.12 -1.19
C ALA A 71 -7.11 3.46 0.18
N ASP A 72 -7.38 2.15 0.20
CA ASP A 72 -7.56 1.38 1.43
C ASP A 72 -6.28 1.39 2.30
N LEU A 73 -5.11 1.28 1.69
CA LEU A 73 -3.84 1.34 2.40
C LEU A 73 -3.60 2.72 3.03
N ALA A 74 -3.96 3.80 2.34
CA ALA A 74 -3.88 5.15 2.88
C ALA A 74 -4.81 5.30 4.11
N GLN A 75 -6.04 4.82 4.02
CA GLN A 75 -6.98 4.84 5.14
C GLN A 75 -6.51 3.99 6.32
N TYR A 76 -5.96 2.80 6.04
CA TYR A 76 -5.41 1.93 7.06
C TYR A 76 -4.22 2.58 7.77
N ARG A 77 -3.33 3.25 7.01
CA ARG A 77 -2.20 3.99 7.57
C ARG A 77 -2.67 5.09 8.52
N GLU A 78 -3.69 5.87 8.16
CA GLU A 78 -4.24 6.91 9.04
C GLU A 78 -4.82 6.33 10.33
N ARG A 79 -5.58 5.22 10.24
CA ARG A 79 -6.12 4.53 11.41
C ARG A 79 -5.01 4.03 12.33
N VAL A 80 -3.98 3.39 11.79
CA VAL A 80 -2.84 2.91 12.57
C VAL A 80 -2.11 4.07 13.26
N ILE A 81 -1.90 5.19 12.58
CA ILE A 81 -1.27 6.38 13.18
C ILE A 81 -2.14 6.92 14.32
N ALA A 82 -3.45 7.02 14.13
CA ALA A 82 -4.38 7.47 15.16
C ALA A 82 -4.38 6.54 16.39
N GLU A 83 -4.42 5.22 16.17
CA GLU A 83 -4.35 4.23 17.24
C GLU A 83 -3.01 4.28 18.00
N LEU A 84 -1.89 4.43 17.29
CA LEU A 84 -0.58 4.57 17.90
C LEU A 84 -0.46 5.84 18.74
N LEU A 85 -0.99 6.97 18.26
CA LEU A 85 -1.05 8.22 19.01
C LEU A 85 -1.91 8.08 20.27
N ALA A 86 -3.10 7.49 20.15
CA ALA A 86 -3.99 7.26 21.28
C ALA A 86 -3.35 6.34 22.33
N LYS A 87 -2.70 5.24 21.92
CA LYS A 87 -1.96 4.36 22.83
C LYS A 87 -0.81 5.07 23.51
N ASN A 88 0.00 5.85 22.77
CA ASN A 88 1.11 6.60 23.35
C ASN A 88 0.61 7.59 24.40
N GLN A 89 -0.51 8.28 24.13
CA GLN A 89 -1.09 9.22 25.08
C GLN A 89 -1.61 8.52 26.35
N GLN A 90 -2.25 7.36 26.21
CA GLN A 90 -2.65 6.55 27.37
C GLN A 90 -1.45 6.09 28.20
N VAL A 91 -0.38 5.65 27.55
CA VAL A 91 0.86 5.24 28.24
C VAL A 91 1.49 6.42 28.96
N ALA A 92 1.55 7.59 28.34
CA ALA A 92 2.07 8.82 28.97
C ALA A 92 1.28 9.16 30.24
N VAL A 93 -0.05 9.18 30.17
CA VAL A 93 -0.92 9.45 31.33
C VAL A 93 -0.74 8.42 32.44
N GLN A 94 -0.58 7.14 32.09
CA GLN A 94 -0.32 6.08 33.08
C GLN A 94 1.04 6.21 33.75
N ILE A 95 2.07 6.65 33.01
CA ILE A 95 3.40 6.91 33.56
C ILE A 95 3.34 8.11 34.49
N GLU A 96 2.75 9.23 34.06
CA GLU A 96 2.56 10.42 34.89
C GLU A 96 1.78 10.11 36.18
N GLY A 97 0.67 9.38 36.07
CA GLY A 97 -0.10 8.95 37.23
C GLY A 97 0.65 8.01 38.17
N ARG A 98 1.61 7.22 37.68
CA ARG A 98 2.52 6.42 38.53
C ARG A 98 3.58 7.29 39.20
N VAL A 99 4.16 8.24 38.49
CA VAL A 99 5.16 9.17 39.03
C VAL A 99 4.55 10.05 40.11
N VAL A 100 3.37 10.64 39.85
CA VAL A 100 2.65 11.48 40.83
C VAL A 100 2.30 10.68 42.08
N ARG A 101 1.78 9.45 41.95
CA ARG A 101 1.48 8.60 43.12
C ARG A 101 2.74 8.26 43.91
N ARG A 102 3.85 7.99 43.24
CA ARG A 102 5.14 7.69 43.90
C ARG A 102 5.70 8.92 44.62
N ALA A 103 5.59 10.10 44.02
CA ALA A 103 5.99 11.36 44.63
C ALA A 103 5.14 11.67 45.88
N LEU A 104 3.81 11.57 45.77
CA LEU A 104 2.88 11.80 46.90
C LEU A 104 3.13 10.82 48.06
N GLY A 105 3.36 9.54 47.76
CA GLY A 105 3.69 8.54 48.79
C GLY A 105 5.02 8.82 49.50
N GLY A 106 6.03 9.31 48.77
CA GLY A 106 7.29 9.75 49.36
C GLY A 106 7.12 10.94 50.32
N VAL A 107 6.33 11.94 49.91
CA VAL A 107 6.04 13.12 50.74
C VAL A 107 5.24 12.75 51.99
N GLN A 108 4.27 11.85 51.89
CA GLN A 108 3.53 11.36 53.07
C GLN A 108 4.44 10.65 54.07
N ARG A 109 5.37 9.81 53.60
CA ARG A 109 6.34 9.13 54.48
C ARG A 109 7.24 10.13 55.20
N LEU A 110 7.71 11.16 54.50
CA LEU A 110 8.50 12.23 55.12
C LEU A 110 7.70 13.01 56.18
N ARG A 111 6.42 13.29 55.93
CA ARG A 111 5.55 13.94 56.93
C ARG A 111 5.36 13.08 58.19
N VAL A 112 5.15 11.77 58.02
CA VAL A 112 5.03 10.85 59.18
C VAL A 112 6.33 10.82 59.97
N LEU A 113 7.49 10.69 59.30
CA LEU A 113 8.79 10.70 59.96
C LEU A 113 9.07 12.02 60.70
N ALA A 114 8.75 13.16 60.09
CA ALA A 114 8.88 14.47 60.72
C ALA A 114 7.97 14.60 61.96
N GLY A 115 6.74 14.12 61.87
CA GLY A 115 5.81 14.10 63.01
C GLY A 115 6.29 13.21 64.15
N VAL A 116 6.81 12.02 63.84
CA VAL A 116 7.40 11.11 64.83
C VAL A 116 8.64 11.74 65.49
N ALA A 117 9.53 12.35 64.70
CA ALA A 117 10.71 13.03 65.23
C ALA A 117 10.34 14.19 66.17
N LEU A 118 9.34 14.99 65.81
CA LEU A 118 8.81 16.05 66.68
C LEU A 118 8.22 15.48 67.97
N ALA A 119 7.42 14.42 67.89
CA ALA A 119 6.83 13.78 69.06
C ALA A 119 7.92 13.26 70.02
N VAL A 120 8.96 12.63 69.49
CA VAL A 120 10.11 12.14 70.28
C VAL A 120 10.85 13.31 70.94
N ALA A 121 11.08 14.41 70.22
CA ALA A 121 11.73 15.60 70.77
C ALA A 121 10.91 16.27 71.89
N VAL A 122 9.58 16.32 71.75
CA VAL A 122 8.70 16.84 72.80
C VAL A 122 8.72 15.93 74.03
N PHE A 123 8.67 14.62 73.83
CA PHE A 123 8.69 13.65 74.93
C PHE A 123 10.01 13.67 75.71
N SER A 124 11.15 13.80 75.01
CA SER A 124 12.46 13.89 75.65
C SER A 124 12.61 15.18 76.45
N LEU A 125 12.16 16.33 75.92
CA LEU A 125 12.16 17.61 76.65
C LEU A 125 11.25 17.57 77.88
N ALA A 126 10.06 16.98 77.79
CA ALA A 126 9.15 16.84 78.92
C ALA A 126 9.71 15.91 80.01
N GLY A 127 10.34 14.80 79.61
CA GLY A 127 11.01 13.88 80.54
C GLY A 127 12.17 14.53 81.29
N VAL A 128 13.01 15.29 80.58
CA VAL A 128 14.11 16.06 81.21
C VAL A 128 13.56 17.13 82.16
N GLY A 129 12.48 17.82 81.78
CA GLY A 129 11.81 18.80 82.63
C GLY A 129 11.26 18.20 83.93
N MET A 130 10.61 17.03 83.86
CA MET A 130 10.12 16.33 85.06
C MET A 130 11.26 15.84 85.96
N MET A 131 12.35 15.33 85.38
CA MET A 131 13.51 14.87 86.14
C MET A 131 14.21 16.04 86.86
N TYR A 132 14.28 17.21 86.21
CA TYR A 132 14.81 18.43 86.82
C TYR A 132 13.93 18.96 87.96
N PHE A 133 12.61 18.74 87.88
CA PHE A 133 11.66 19.11 88.93
C PHE A 133 11.74 18.16 90.14
N GLN A 134 11.96 16.85 89.92
CA GLN A 134 12.15 15.86 91.00
C GLN A 134 13.46 16.04 91.78
N MET A 135 14.52 16.58 91.18
CA MET A 135 15.77 16.87 91.89
C MET A 135 15.75 18.17 92.70
N ARG A 136 14.68 18.97 92.58
CA ARG A 136 14.55 20.29 93.24
C ARG A 136 13.43 20.39 94.28
N GLY A 137 12.68 19.30 94.51
CA GLY A 137 11.76 19.16 95.64
C GLY A 137 12.40 18.35 96.76
#